data_AF-A0A4Q7LZ68-F1
#
_entry.id   AF-A0A4Q7LZ68-F1
#
_cell.length_a   1.000
_cell.length_b   1.000
_cell.length_c   1.000
_cell.angle_alpha   90.00
_cell.angle_beta   90.00
_cell.angle_gamma   90.00
#
_symmetry.space_group_name_H-M   'P 1'
#
loop_
_entity.id
_entity.type
_entity.pdbx_description
1 polymer ?
#
loop_
_entity_poly.entity_id
_entity_poly.type
_entity_poly.pdbx_seq_one_letter_code
_entity_poly.pdbx_strand_id
1 'polypeptide(L)'
;MRRLVGVAVLAGVLLGPGACAITIPLLTATLAGQSCGAVIVRNVPSSLDATTKAGDAVRLDATQLGHAATIITVGNAIDGVGRDGIVVALMAALTESRLRMLANTSTYPQTAALPHDGDGSDHDSIGLFQMRPLAGWGTPAELMDPTYQARAFFGGPTGPNHGSPRGLLDIPNWDSLAPSAAAQAVEVSAYPDRYATFEPVAAAILDALTTPAPSGGMRAETTAIVFPLPPGTWTHTSNFGMRVNPVTGIRRLHAGADYAAAPGTPILAVADGRVLTVGPRGGLGNHIEVEHTINGATVVTIYGHLRDGGIHVTAGDIVRAGQQIGEVGSTGNSTGPHLHLEVHPGGASAAAIDPVPWLTAAGATDTTTETLLPAGCSA
;
A
#
# COMPACT_ATOMS: atom_id res chain seq x y z
N MET A 1 60.76 -45.76 -8.08
CA MET A 1 60.74 -47.01 -8.87
C MET A 1 59.47 -47.78 -8.51
N ARG A 2 58.77 -48.28 -9.54
CA ARG A 2 57.59 -49.16 -9.48
C ARG A 2 57.91 -50.42 -8.64
N ARG A 3 56.95 -51.09 -7.96
CA ARG A 3 56.00 -52.05 -8.56
C ARG A 3 54.91 -52.47 -7.56
N LEU A 4 53.70 -52.66 -8.10
CA LEU A 4 52.57 -53.46 -7.60
C LEU A 4 52.99 -54.96 -7.42
N VAL A 5 52.28 -55.93 -6.83
CA VAL A 5 50.85 -56.32 -6.73
C VAL A 5 50.78 -57.39 -5.61
N GLY A 6 49.63 -57.56 -4.95
CA GLY A 6 49.27 -58.81 -4.26
C GLY A 6 47.76 -58.89 -3.98
N VAL A 7 47.02 -59.55 -4.87
CA VAL A 7 45.56 -59.78 -4.80
C VAL A 7 45.28 -61.03 -3.97
N ALA A 8 44.23 -61.00 -3.15
CA ALA A 8 43.51 -62.20 -2.73
C ALA A 8 41.99 -61.94 -2.79
N VAL A 9 41.32 -62.75 -3.62
CA VAL A 9 39.87 -62.83 -3.81
C VAL A 9 39.30 -63.79 -2.77
N LEU A 10 38.16 -63.46 -2.16
CA LEU A 10 37.22 -64.49 -1.70
C LEU A 10 35.78 -64.04 -1.98
N ALA A 11 35.07 -64.90 -2.70
CA ALA A 11 33.66 -64.79 -3.05
C ALA A 11 32.78 -65.52 -2.02
N GLY A 12 31.50 -65.15 -1.94
CA GLY A 12 30.46 -65.90 -1.22
C GLY A 12 29.38 -64.98 -0.63
N VAL A 13 28.31 -64.58 -1.35
CA VAL A 13 27.10 -65.35 -1.70
C VAL A 13 26.02 -65.34 -0.57
N LEU A 14 24.84 -64.82 -0.95
CA LEU A 14 23.46 -65.19 -0.56
C LEU A 14 22.69 -64.52 0.61
N LEU A 15 21.51 -63.98 0.20
CA LEU A 15 20.18 -63.93 0.87
C LEU A 15 19.73 -62.60 1.51
N GLY A 16 18.68 -61.99 0.91
CA GLY A 16 17.85 -60.91 1.49
C GLY A 16 16.86 -61.43 2.54
N PRO A 17 15.69 -60.80 2.80
CA PRO A 17 15.11 -59.56 2.27
C PRO A 17 14.81 -58.51 3.37
N GLY A 18 14.71 -57.23 3.02
CA GLY A 18 14.36 -56.18 3.98
C GLY A 18 14.25 -54.81 3.35
N ALA A 19 13.52 -54.70 2.24
CA ALA A 19 13.15 -53.39 1.71
C ALA A 19 12.09 -52.76 2.62
N CYS A 20 12.54 -52.02 3.64
CA CYS A 20 11.71 -50.99 4.26
C CYS A 20 11.56 -49.86 3.24
N ALA A 21 10.48 -49.91 2.45
CA ALA A 21 10.02 -48.77 1.69
C ALA A 21 9.52 -47.71 2.69
N ILE A 22 10.39 -46.77 3.04
CA ILE A 22 9.98 -45.53 3.69
C ILE A 22 9.34 -44.68 2.59
N THR A 23 8.03 -44.78 2.45
CA THR A 23 7.25 -43.80 1.71
C THR A 23 7.30 -42.49 2.48
N ILE A 24 8.23 -41.61 2.12
CA ILE A 24 8.17 -40.21 2.52
C ILE A 24 6.97 -39.64 1.75
N PRO A 25 5.86 -39.22 2.40
CA PRO A 25 4.85 -38.48 1.69
C PRO A 25 5.51 -37.18 1.24
N LEU A 26 5.72 -37.06 -0.07
CA LEU A 26 6.07 -35.81 -0.72
C LEU A 26 4.89 -34.87 -0.50
N LEU A 27 4.95 -34.12 0.59
CA LEU A 27 4.03 -33.04 0.87
C LEU A 27 4.34 -31.95 -0.15
N THR A 28 3.69 -32.03 -1.32
CA THR A 28 3.55 -30.91 -2.23
C THR A 28 2.66 -29.90 -1.50
N ALA A 29 3.26 -29.13 -0.59
CA ALA A 29 2.69 -27.87 -0.17
C ALA A 29 2.74 -26.97 -1.40
N THR A 30 1.64 -26.93 -2.13
CA THR A 30 1.32 -25.77 -2.97
C THR A 30 1.30 -24.59 -2.03
N LEU A 31 2.43 -23.87 -1.95
CA LEU A 31 2.43 -22.50 -1.48
C LEU A 31 1.58 -21.75 -2.49
N ALA A 32 0.29 -21.66 -2.21
CA ALA A 32 -0.54 -20.61 -2.75
C ALA A 32 0.15 -19.31 -2.33
N GLY A 33 0.90 -18.73 -3.26
CA GLY A 33 1.46 -17.41 -3.10
C GLY A 33 0.30 -16.49 -2.73
N GLN A 34 0.39 -15.88 -1.56
CA GLN A 34 -0.46 -14.76 -1.20
C GLN A 34 -0.18 -13.68 -2.23
N SER A 35 -1.09 -13.49 -3.18
CA SER A 35 -1.05 -12.36 -4.09
C SER A 35 -1.21 -11.10 -3.24
N CYS A 36 -0.14 -10.33 -3.11
CA CYS A 36 -0.19 -8.95 -2.65
C CYS A 36 -1.30 -8.21 -3.40
N GLY A 37 -2.12 -7.46 -2.66
CA GLY A 37 -3.43 -6.97 -3.12
C GLY A 37 -3.41 -6.36 -4.52
N ALA A 38 -4.21 -6.92 -5.41
CA ALA A 38 -4.42 -6.38 -6.74
C ALA A 38 -5.02 -4.96 -6.66
N VAL A 39 -4.26 -3.98 -7.14
CA VAL A 39 -4.64 -2.59 -7.34
C VAL A 39 -5.43 -2.49 -8.64
N ILE A 40 -6.76 -2.52 -8.54
CA ILE A 40 -7.66 -2.38 -9.71
C ILE A 40 -7.97 -0.90 -9.91
N VAL A 41 -7.73 -0.37 -11.10
CA VAL A 41 -8.23 0.96 -11.49
C VAL A 41 -9.75 0.88 -11.65
N ARG A 42 -10.50 1.72 -10.93
CA ARG A 42 -11.97 1.65 -10.88
C ARG A 42 -12.65 2.80 -11.58
N ASN A 43 -12.22 4.03 -11.29
CA ASN A 43 -12.80 5.25 -11.84
C ASN A 43 -11.68 6.24 -12.15
N VAL A 44 -11.70 6.83 -13.35
CA VAL A 44 -10.79 7.92 -13.74
C VAL A 44 -11.58 9.22 -13.64
N PRO A 45 -11.36 10.07 -12.61
CA PRO A 45 -12.12 11.30 -12.47
C PRO A 45 -11.78 12.28 -13.59
N SER A 46 -12.68 13.23 -13.86
CA SER A 46 -12.46 14.26 -14.89
C SER A 46 -11.31 15.22 -14.55
N SER A 47 -10.95 15.31 -13.27
CA SER A 47 -9.81 16.07 -12.77
C SER A 47 -9.42 15.64 -11.36
N LEU A 48 -8.18 15.90 -10.98
CA LEU A 48 -7.68 15.74 -9.62
C LEU A 48 -6.86 16.96 -9.22
N ASP A 49 -7.22 17.59 -8.11
CA ASP A 49 -6.39 18.60 -7.46
C ASP A 49 -5.50 17.92 -6.42
N ALA A 50 -4.22 18.25 -6.44
CA ALA A 50 -3.20 17.73 -5.54
C ALA A 50 -2.19 18.84 -5.19
N THR A 51 -1.27 18.55 -4.29
CA THR A 51 -0.26 19.50 -3.85
C THR A 51 1.12 18.87 -3.91
N THR A 52 2.12 19.59 -4.42
CA THR A 52 3.52 19.14 -4.41
C THR A 52 4.07 19.12 -2.98
N LYS A 53 5.25 18.51 -2.80
CA LYS A 53 5.96 18.52 -1.52
C LYS A 53 6.30 19.94 -1.03
N ALA A 54 6.44 20.90 -1.94
CA ALA A 54 6.70 22.31 -1.62
C ALA A 54 5.43 23.12 -1.29
N GLY A 55 4.24 22.53 -1.45
CA GLY A 55 2.96 23.22 -1.22
C GLY A 55 2.32 23.82 -2.47
N ASP A 56 2.90 23.60 -3.66
CA ASP A 56 2.34 24.15 -4.91
C ASP A 56 1.12 23.36 -5.36
N ALA A 57 0.07 24.07 -5.77
CA ALA A 57 -1.13 23.45 -6.32
C ALA A 57 -0.85 22.82 -7.69
N VAL A 58 -1.30 21.59 -7.89
CA VAL A 58 -1.26 20.86 -9.16
C VAL A 58 -2.67 20.39 -9.49
N ARG A 59 -3.14 20.70 -10.70
CA ARG A 59 -4.41 20.19 -11.21
C ARG A 59 -4.13 19.29 -12.41
N LEU A 60 -4.60 18.05 -12.32
CA LEU A 60 -4.51 17.04 -13.38
C LEU A 60 -5.87 16.91 -14.05
N ASP A 61 -5.86 16.78 -15.38
CA ASP A 61 -7.06 16.53 -16.17
C ASP A 61 -7.30 15.04 -16.44
N ALA A 62 -8.45 14.73 -17.08
CA ALA A 62 -8.85 13.37 -17.40
C ALA A 62 -7.83 12.63 -18.29
N THR A 63 -7.13 13.32 -19.17
CA THR A 63 -6.13 12.72 -20.07
C THR A 63 -4.91 12.28 -19.27
N GLN A 64 -4.38 13.16 -18.42
CA GLN A 64 -3.25 12.85 -17.53
C GLN A 64 -3.60 11.71 -16.56
N LEU A 65 -4.83 11.69 -16.04
CA LEU A 65 -5.31 10.62 -15.18
C LEU A 65 -5.55 9.30 -15.93
N GLY A 66 -5.88 9.34 -17.21
CA GLY A 66 -5.92 8.16 -18.08
C GLY A 66 -4.55 7.53 -18.31
N HIS A 67 -3.51 8.35 -18.47
CA HIS A 67 -2.12 7.88 -18.53
C HIS A 67 -1.67 7.28 -17.20
N ALA A 68 -1.99 7.94 -16.08
CA ALA A 68 -1.73 7.39 -14.75
C ALA A 68 -2.44 6.05 -14.52
N ALA A 69 -3.71 5.93 -14.91
CA ALA A 69 -4.46 4.67 -14.87
C ALA A 69 -3.77 3.55 -15.66
N THR A 70 -3.18 3.87 -16.81
CA THR A 70 -2.39 2.92 -17.61
C THR A 70 -1.14 2.46 -16.84
N ILE A 71 -0.37 3.39 -16.26
CA ILE A 71 0.82 3.07 -15.44
C ILE A 71 0.43 2.15 -14.26
N ILE A 72 -0.64 2.48 -13.54
CA ILE A 72 -1.14 1.70 -12.40
C ILE A 72 -1.55 0.29 -12.86
N THR A 73 -2.32 0.20 -13.93
CA THR A 73 -2.82 -1.09 -14.46
C THR A 73 -1.67 -1.99 -14.87
N VAL A 74 -0.67 -1.45 -15.57
CA VAL A 74 0.53 -2.18 -15.99
C VAL A 74 1.35 -2.62 -14.78
N GLY A 75 1.66 -1.70 -13.87
CA GLY A 75 2.45 -2.00 -12.68
C GLY A 75 1.79 -3.06 -11.80
N ASN A 76 0.47 -3.00 -11.66
CA ASN A 76 -0.28 -4.01 -10.90
C ASN A 76 -0.24 -5.41 -11.53
N ALA A 77 -0.02 -5.51 -12.84
CA ALA A 77 0.07 -6.79 -13.53
C ALA A 77 1.48 -7.42 -13.50
N ILE A 78 2.47 -6.72 -12.93
CA ILE A 78 3.87 -7.17 -12.88
C ILE A 78 4.25 -7.51 -11.45
N ASP A 79 4.57 -8.79 -11.22
CA ASP A 79 5.04 -9.28 -9.94
C ASP A 79 6.27 -8.49 -9.47
N GLY A 80 6.25 -8.08 -8.21
CA GLY A 80 7.34 -7.34 -7.59
C GLY A 80 7.30 -5.83 -7.77
N VAL A 81 6.40 -5.24 -8.57
CA VAL A 81 6.25 -3.76 -8.64
C VAL A 81 5.50 -3.23 -7.42
N GLY A 82 4.31 -3.78 -7.15
CA GLY A 82 3.47 -3.37 -6.02
C GLY A 82 3.09 -1.88 -6.01
N ARG A 83 2.55 -1.43 -4.88
CA ARG A 83 2.10 -0.04 -4.72
C ARG A 83 3.26 0.95 -4.78
N ASP A 84 4.39 0.60 -4.16
CA ASP A 84 5.57 1.46 -4.07
C ASP A 84 6.22 1.68 -5.45
N GLY A 85 6.33 0.63 -6.28
CA GLY A 85 6.86 0.76 -7.63
C GLY A 85 5.94 1.61 -8.53
N ILE A 86 4.62 1.49 -8.36
CA ILE A 86 3.65 2.35 -9.07
C ILE A 86 3.83 3.83 -8.67
N VAL A 87 4.03 4.12 -7.38
CA VAL A 87 4.32 5.49 -6.92
C VAL A 87 5.59 6.02 -7.58
N VAL A 88 6.66 5.22 -7.64
CA VAL A 88 7.92 5.59 -8.31
C VAL A 88 7.70 5.93 -9.79
N ALA A 89 6.92 5.13 -10.52
CA ALA A 89 6.60 5.40 -11.92
C ALA A 89 5.76 6.67 -12.10
N LEU A 90 4.74 6.88 -11.26
CA LEU A 90 3.94 8.10 -11.29
C LEU A 90 4.78 9.35 -11.00
N MET A 91 5.71 9.28 -10.04
CA MET A 91 6.66 10.36 -9.75
C MET A 91 7.55 10.68 -10.95
N ALA A 92 8.08 9.65 -11.63
CA ALA A 92 8.91 9.82 -12.82
C ALA A 92 8.10 10.49 -13.94
N ALA A 93 6.95 9.94 -14.33
CA ALA A 93 6.13 10.52 -15.40
C ALA A 93 5.63 11.94 -15.08
N LEU A 94 5.31 12.25 -13.81
CA LEU A 94 4.99 13.61 -13.38
C LEU A 94 6.17 14.57 -13.54
N THR A 95 7.38 14.10 -13.24
CA THR A 95 8.60 14.92 -13.35
C THR A 95 8.99 15.17 -14.80
N GLU A 96 8.95 14.13 -15.63
CA GLU A 96 9.45 14.16 -17.00
C GLU A 96 8.47 14.84 -17.97
N SER A 97 7.18 14.57 -17.85
CA SER A 97 6.18 15.06 -18.82
C SER A 97 4.95 15.69 -18.19
N ARG A 98 4.85 15.72 -16.86
CA ARG A 98 3.59 16.00 -16.14
C ARG A 98 2.48 15.04 -16.53
N LEU A 99 2.79 13.75 -16.71
CA LEU A 99 1.87 12.72 -17.20
C LEU A 99 1.28 13.03 -18.58
N ARG A 100 2.06 13.65 -19.47
CA ARG A 100 1.63 13.95 -20.84
C ARG A 100 2.37 13.05 -21.82
N MET A 101 1.64 12.53 -22.78
CA MET A 101 2.21 11.78 -23.88
C MET A 101 2.83 12.74 -24.91
N LEU A 102 4.12 13.06 -24.77
CA LEU A 102 4.78 14.03 -25.64
C LEU A 102 5.39 13.36 -26.87
N ALA A 103 4.98 13.80 -28.06
CA ALA A 103 5.67 13.50 -29.32
C ALA A 103 7.01 14.25 -29.38
N ASN A 104 7.86 13.94 -30.36
CA ASN A 104 9.08 14.69 -30.65
C ASN A 104 9.17 14.86 -32.16
N THR A 105 8.45 15.85 -32.69
CA THR A 105 8.30 15.98 -34.14
C THR A 105 9.54 16.55 -34.82
N SER A 106 10.41 17.21 -34.06
CA SER A 106 11.71 17.69 -34.53
C SER A 106 12.67 16.56 -34.87
N THR A 107 12.77 15.54 -34.01
CA THR A 107 13.70 14.42 -34.19
C THR A 107 13.03 13.26 -34.91
N TYR A 108 11.74 13.04 -34.66
CA TYR A 108 10.94 11.96 -35.22
C TYR A 108 9.62 12.49 -35.79
N PRO A 109 9.63 13.11 -36.99
CA PRO A 109 8.44 13.73 -37.59
C PRO A 109 7.22 12.80 -37.69
N GLN A 110 7.44 11.49 -37.81
CA GLN A 110 6.37 10.50 -37.86
C GLN A 110 5.53 10.43 -36.57
N THR A 111 6.06 10.88 -35.43
CA THR A 111 5.34 10.90 -34.14
C THR A 111 4.17 11.89 -34.15
N ALA A 112 4.18 12.89 -35.03
CA ALA A 112 3.07 13.82 -35.22
C ALA A 112 1.76 13.12 -35.63
N ALA A 113 1.85 11.94 -36.26
CA ALA A 113 0.70 11.16 -36.70
C ALA A 113 0.18 10.17 -35.63
N LEU A 114 0.87 10.05 -34.49
CA LEU A 114 0.51 9.13 -33.40
C LEU A 114 -0.25 9.89 -32.30
N PRO A 115 -1.11 9.24 -31.49
CA PRO A 115 -1.81 9.90 -30.39
C PRO A 115 -0.84 10.55 -29.39
N HIS A 116 -0.99 11.85 -29.14
CA HIS A 116 -0.13 12.61 -28.24
C HIS A 116 -0.88 13.78 -27.62
N ASP A 117 -0.37 14.27 -26.49
CA ASP A 117 -0.92 15.41 -25.75
C ASP A 117 -0.16 16.70 -26.03
N GLY A 118 0.99 16.61 -26.70
CA GLY A 118 1.85 17.74 -27.04
C GLY A 118 3.13 17.29 -27.71
N ASP A 119 4.03 18.25 -27.94
CA ASP A 119 5.34 18.03 -28.55
C ASP A 119 6.42 18.48 -27.54
N GLY A 120 7.37 17.58 -27.27
CA GLY A 120 8.51 17.77 -26.38
C GLY A 120 9.79 17.53 -27.18
N SER A 121 10.67 18.54 -27.21
CA SER A 121 11.87 18.54 -28.06
C SER A 121 13.17 18.42 -27.27
N ASP A 122 13.14 17.88 -26.05
CA ASP A 122 14.39 17.67 -25.29
C ASP A 122 15.14 16.45 -25.84
N HIS A 123 16.18 16.71 -26.63
CA HIS A 123 16.95 15.71 -27.37
C HIS A 123 16.05 14.82 -28.26
N ASP A 124 16.17 13.50 -28.13
CA ASP A 124 15.36 12.49 -28.82
C ASP A 124 14.31 11.83 -27.90
N SER A 125 13.99 12.47 -26.77
CA SER A 125 13.07 11.94 -25.77
C SER A 125 11.62 11.93 -26.27
N ILE A 126 10.85 10.91 -25.90
CA ILE A 126 9.44 10.71 -26.27
C ILE A 126 8.65 10.24 -25.04
N GLY A 127 7.38 10.65 -24.97
CA GLY A 127 6.37 9.97 -24.17
C GLY A 127 6.29 10.40 -22.70
N LEU A 128 5.62 9.58 -21.89
CA LEU A 128 5.32 9.86 -20.48
C LEU A 128 6.59 10.01 -19.62
N PHE A 129 7.58 9.17 -19.89
CA PHE A 129 8.84 9.11 -19.14
C PHE A 129 10.00 9.79 -19.87
N GLN A 130 9.73 10.47 -20.99
CA GLN A 130 10.77 11.10 -21.82
C GLN A 130 11.91 10.11 -22.18
N MET A 131 11.53 8.88 -22.52
CA MET A 131 12.46 7.82 -22.90
C MET A 131 13.05 8.07 -24.29
N ARG A 132 14.33 7.69 -24.47
CA ARG A 132 15.11 8.00 -25.66
C ARG A 132 15.30 6.76 -26.55
N PRO A 133 14.83 6.75 -27.82
CA PRO A 133 15.12 5.66 -28.75
C PRO A 133 16.62 5.43 -28.96
N LEU A 134 17.44 6.48 -29.02
CA LEU A 134 18.89 6.34 -29.17
C LEU A 134 19.58 5.70 -27.96
N ALA A 135 18.95 5.75 -26.78
CA ALA A 135 19.43 5.06 -25.59
C ALA A 135 18.99 3.58 -25.54
N GLY A 136 18.17 3.13 -26.50
CA GLY A 136 17.70 1.74 -26.59
C GLY A 136 16.40 1.45 -25.84
N TRP A 137 15.66 2.46 -25.40
CA TRP A 137 14.39 2.27 -24.67
C TRP A 137 13.27 1.68 -25.54
N GLY A 138 13.35 1.82 -26.86
CA GLY A 138 12.34 1.35 -27.82
C GLY A 138 12.34 2.18 -29.10
N THR A 139 11.59 1.77 -30.10
CA THR A 139 11.36 2.58 -31.31
C THR A 139 10.46 3.78 -31.01
N PRO A 140 10.47 4.83 -31.83
CA PRO A 140 9.55 5.96 -31.65
C PRO A 140 8.07 5.56 -31.61
N ALA A 141 7.66 4.53 -32.35
CA ALA A 141 6.28 4.07 -32.33
C ALA A 141 5.94 3.34 -31.02
N GLU A 142 6.85 2.53 -30.49
CA GLU A 142 6.69 1.86 -29.20
C GLU A 142 6.70 2.85 -28.04
N LEU A 143 7.59 3.86 -28.09
CA LEU A 143 7.60 4.92 -27.07
C LEU A 143 6.40 5.86 -27.19
N MET A 144 5.65 5.81 -28.29
CA MET A 144 4.34 6.46 -28.43
C MET A 144 3.17 5.58 -27.92
N ASP A 145 3.43 4.44 -27.27
CA ASP A 145 2.45 3.63 -26.55
C ASP A 145 2.68 3.73 -25.02
N PRO A 146 1.70 4.26 -24.25
CA PRO A 146 1.83 4.39 -22.80
C PRO A 146 1.96 3.04 -22.07
N THR A 147 1.39 1.96 -22.62
CA THR A 147 1.52 0.60 -22.05
C THR A 147 2.94 0.08 -22.22
N TYR A 148 3.51 0.24 -23.42
CA TYR A 148 4.90 -0.14 -23.69
C TYR A 148 5.85 0.61 -22.76
N GLN A 149 5.72 1.94 -22.67
CA GLN A 149 6.56 2.78 -21.82
C GLN A 149 6.48 2.39 -20.35
N ALA A 150 5.28 2.16 -19.82
CA ALA A 150 5.13 1.71 -18.44
C ALA A 150 5.82 0.35 -18.22
N ARG A 151 5.68 -0.61 -19.14
CA ARG A 151 6.39 -1.89 -19.07
C ARG A 151 7.90 -1.73 -19.15
N ALA A 152 8.40 -0.85 -20.02
CA ALA A 152 9.81 -0.54 -20.14
C ALA A 152 10.35 0.08 -18.85
N PHE A 153 9.63 1.05 -18.27
CA PHE A 153 9.98 1.70 -17.01
C PHE A 153 10.11 0.70 -15.87
N PHE A 154 9.13 -0.20 -15.71
CA PHE A 154 9.21 -1.24 -14.68
C PHE A 154 10.30 -2.27 -14.97
N GLY A 155 10.54 -2.60 -16.25
CA GLY A 155 11.62 -3.49 -16.67
C GLY A 155 11.49 -4.90 -16.10
N GLY A 156 12.61 -5.49 -15.70
CA GLY A 156 12.67 -6.85 -15.18
C GLY A 156 12.56 -7.92 -16.26
N PRO A 157 12.38 -9.20 -15.88
CA PRO A 157 12.42 -10.33 -16.80
C PRO A 157 11.40 -10.28 -17.95
N THR A 158 10.32 -9.54 -17.79
CA THR A 158 9.22 -9.39 -18.76
C THR A 158 9.19 -8.01 -19.42
N GLY A 159 10.16 -7.13 -19.11
CA GLY A 159 10.30 -5.80 -19.70
C GLY A 159 10.71 -5.86 -21.18
N PRO A 160 10.15 -5.00 -22.05
CA PRO A 160 10.47 -4.98 -23.49
C PRO A 160 11.88 -4.47 -23.79
N ASN A 161 12.53 -3.82 -22.84
CA ASN A 161 13.90 -3.33 -22.86
C ASN A 161 14.95 -4.42 -22.56
N HIS A 162 14.55 -5.66 -22.24
CA HIS A 162 15.45 -6.79 -22.02
C HIS A 162 16.61 -6.49 -21.03
N GLY A 163 16.35 -5.67 -20.02
CA GLY A 163 17.32 -5.26 -18.99
C GLY A 163 18.30 -4.15 -19.42
N SER A 164 18.20 -3.61 -20.64
CA SER A 164 19.03 -2.50 -21.11
C SER A 164 18.30 -1.59 -22.11
N PRO A 165 18.00 -0.33 -21.76
CA PRO A 165 18.22 0.32 -20.46
C PRO A 165 17.52 -0.40 -19.31
N ARG A 166 18.06 -0.31 -18.09
CA ARG A 166 17.48 -0.96 -16.91
C ARG A 166 16.14 -0.31 -16.53
N GLY A 167 15.11 -1.10 -16.24
CA GLY A 167 13.92 -0.61 -15.57
C GLY A 167 14.03 -0.71 -14.05
N LEU A 168 12.93 -0.41 -13.35
CA LEU A 168 12.86 -0.40 -11.89
C LEU A 168 13.26 -1.75 -11.28
N LEU A 169 12.72 -2.85 -11.79
CA LEU A 169 12.95 -4.20 -11.27
C LEU A 169 14.36 -4.73 -11.57
N ASP A 170 15.10 -4.08 -12.47
CA ASP A 170 16.49 -4.39 -12.77
C ASP A 170 17.47 -3.71 -11.79
N ILE A 171 16.97 -2.84 -10.91
CA ILE A 171 17.77 -2.13 -9.90
C ILE A 171 17.82 -2.98 -8.61
N PRO A 172 19.02 -3.38 -8.15
CA PRO A 172 19.16 -4.14 -6.91
C PRO A 172 18.61 -3.39 -5.69
N ASN A 173 17.77 -4.04 -4.90
CA ASN A 173 17.17 -3.51 -3.66
C ASN A 173 16.44 -2.17 -3.87
N TRP A 174 15.80 -1.97 -5.03
CA TRP A 174 15.09 -0.72 -5.34
C TRP A 174 13.98 -0.42 -4.33
N ASP A 175 13.36 -1.45 -3.77
CA ASP A 175 12.29 -1.40 -2.75
C ASP A 175 12.77 -0.85 -1.41
N SER A 176 14.08 -0.91 -1.16
CA SER A 176 14.72 -0.31 0.01
C SER A 176 15.19 1.12 -0.22
N LEU A 177 15.10 1.64 -1.46
CA LEU A 177 15.46 3.02 -1.78
C LEU A 177 14.31 3.98 -1.45
N ALA A 178 14.65 5.23 -1.16
CA ALA A 178 13.64 6.28 -1.19
C ALA A 178 12.99 6.35 -2.60
N PRO A 179 11.67 6.58 -2.72
CA PRO A 179 10.99 6.56 -4.02
C PRO A 179 11.63 7.48 -5.07
N SER A 180 12.09 8.66 -4.66
CA SER A 180 12.80 9.59 -5.55
C SER A 180 14.16 9.06 -6.02
N ALA A 181 14.87 8.30 -5.17
CA ALA A 181 16.13 7.68 -5.52
C ALA A 181 15.92 6.50 -6.47
N ALA A 182 14.85 5.72 -6.30
CA ALA A 182 14.46 4.68 -7.23
C ALA A 182 14.08 5.27 -8.61
N ALA A 183 13.28 6.34 -8.65
CA ALA A 183 12.93 7.05 -9.89
C ALA A 183 14.19 7.56 -10.61
N GLN A 184 15.07 8.26 -9.89
CA GLN A 184 16.36 8.72 -10.42
C GLN A 184 17.23 7.57 -10.91
N ALA A 185 17.20 6.41 -10.26
CA ALA A 185 18.02 5.27 -10.66
C ALA A 185 17.52 4.62 -11.98
N VAL A 186 16.25 4.77 -12.33
CA VAL A 186 15.69 4.39 -13.65
C VAL A 186 16.01 5.45 -14.69
N GLU A 187 15.67 6.71 -14.43
CA GLU A 187 15.73 7.80 -15.42
C GLU A 187 17.16 8.33 -15.66
N VAL A 188 18.03 8.27 -14.64
CA VAL A 188 19.41 8.76 -14.70
C VAL A 188 19.47 10.25 -15.12
N SER A 189 18.57 11.06 -14.57
CA SER A 189 18.51 12.50 -14.85
C SER A 189 19.69 13.26 -14.25
N ALA A 190 19.99 14.44 -14.81
CA ALA A 190 21.00 15.36 -14.29
C ALA A 190 20.55 16.07 -12.98
N TYR A 191 19.27 15.94 -12.59
CA TYR A 191 18.68 16.64 -11.46
C TYR A 191 17.93 15.69 -10.51
N PRO A 192 18.64 14.91 -9.69
CA PRO A 192 18.07 13.81 -8.90
C PRO A 192 17.01 14.23 -7.89
N ASP A 193 17.08 15.47 -7.39
CA ASP A 193 16.16 15.96 -6.36
C ASP A 193 14.75 16.29 -6.91
N ARG A 194 14.56 16.31 -8.24
CA ARG A 194 13.29 16.73 -8.85
C ARG A 194 12.13 15.77 -8.56
N TYR A 195 12.39 14.46 -8.54
CA TYR A 195 11.35 13.45 -8.37
C TYR A 195 10.63 13.55 -7.01
N ALA A 196 11.34 13.94 -5.96
CA ALA A 196 10.77 14.09 -4.62
C ALA A 196 9.66 15.15 -4.55
N THR A 197 9.60 16.08 -5.51
CA THR A 197 8.57 17.13 -5.59
C THR A 197 7.18 16.55 -5.75
N PHE A 198 7.05 15.47 -6.52
CA PHE A 198 5.77 14.90 -6.94
C PHE A 198 5.33 13.68 -6.15
N GLU A 199 6.11 13.26 -5.14
CA GLU A 199 5.75 12.13 -4.29
C GLU A 199 4.33 12.24 -3.69
N PRO A 200 3.89 13.38 -3.12
CA PRO A 200 2.51 13.50 -2.61
C PRO A 200 1.45 13.49 -3.71
N VAL A 201 1.78 14.00 -4.90
CA VAL A 201 0.88 14.01 -6.06
C VAL A 201 0.69 12.59 -6.62
N ALA A 202 1.78 11.82 -6.72
CA ALA A 202 1.76 10.42 -7.14
C ALA A 202 0.92 9.55 -6.18
N ALA A 203 1.07 9.76 -4.87
CA ALA A 203 0.24 9.10 -3.86
C ALA A 203 -1.25 9.46 -4.04
N ALA A 204 -1.58 10.75 -4.22
CA ALA A 204 -2.95 11.20 -4.41
C ALA A 204 -3.60 10.63 -5.68
N ILE A 205 -2.86 10.51 -6.78
CA ILE A 205 -3.32 9.87 -8.01
C ILE A 205 -3.64 8.39 -7.76
N LEU A 206 -2.70 7.68 -7.13
CA LEU A 206 -2.84 6.27 -6.86
C LEU A 206 -4.07 6.02 -5.97
N ASP A 207 -4.25 6.83 -4.93
CA ASP A 207 -5.45 6.82 -4.10
C ASP A 207 -6.72 7.08 -4.93
N ALA A 208 -6.75 8.16 -5.71
CA ALA A 208 -7.94 8.55 -6.46
C ALA A 208 -8.40 7.50 -7.49
N LEU A 209 -7.46 6.76 -8.10
CA LEU A 209 -7.76 5.82 -9.19
C LEU A 209 -8.03 4.39 -8.72
N THR A 210 -7.59 4.04 -7.51
CA THR A 210 -7.59 2.65 -7.01
C THR A 210 -8.46 2.45 -5.79
N THR A 211 -8.72 3.54 -5.07
CA THR A 211 -9.80 3.59 -4.08
C THR A 211 -11.12 3.65 -4.85
N PRO A 212 -12.16 2.91 -4.42
CA PRO A 212 -13.51 3.13 -4.93
C PRO A 212 -13.84 4.62 -4.93
N ALA A 213 -14.36 5.13 -6.07
CA ALA A 213 -14.85 6.50 -6.13
C ALA A 213 -15.84 6.74 -4.98
N PRO A 214 -15.87 7.94 -4.38
CA PRO A 214 -16.88 8.25 -3.40
C PRO A 214 -18.24 8.08 -4.08
N SER A 215 -19.01 7.06 -3.69
CA SER A 215 -20.45 7.19 -3.73
C SER A 215 -20.73 8.47 -2.95
N GLY A 216 -21.27 9.48 -3.62
CA GLY A 216 -21.36 10.87 -3.15
C GLY A 216 -22.15 11.04 -1.85
N GLY A 217 -21.60 10.56 -0.74
CA GLY A 217 -21.97 10.94 0.60
C GLY A 217 -21.13 12.14 0.99
N MET A 218 -21.78 13.14 1.59
CA MET A 218 -21.12 14.14 2.41
C MET A 218 -20.04 13.47 3.28
N ARG A 219 -18.96 14.19 3.63
CA ARG A 219 -18.23 13.86 4.88
C ARG A 219 -19.32 13.62 5.91
N ALA A 220 -19.43 12.38 6.39
CA ALA A 220 -20.48 12.04 7.35
C ALA A 220 -20.14 12.80 8.62
N GLU A 221 -20.68 14.02 8.73
CA GLU A 221 -20.64 14.79 9.95
C GLU A 221 -21.53 14.06 10.92
N THR A 222 -20.92 13.57 12.00
CA THR A 222 -21.65 12.78 12.97
C THR A 222 -21.60 13.48 14.32
N THR A 223 -22.77 13.52 14.96
CA THR A 223 -22.90 13.87 16.37
C THR A 223 -22.95 12.63 17.25
N ALA A 224 -22.99 11.43 16.66
CA ALA A 224 -23.06 10.16 17.38
C ALA A 224 -21.66 9.59 17.57
N ILE A 225 -21.30 9.40 18.83
CA ILE A 225 -20.06 8.72 19.23
C ILE A 225 -20.45 7.43 19.94
N VAL A 226 -19.79 6.35 19.55
CA VAL A 226 -20.08 4.98 19.99
C VAL A 226 -18.86 4.41 20.66
N PHE A 227 -19.06 3.64 21.72
CA PHE A 227 -17.97 2.92 22.34
C PHE A 227 -17.47 1.78 21.41
N PRO A 228 -16.16 1.65 21.15
CA PRO A 228 -15.65 0.82 20.05
C PRO A 228 -15.66 -0.69 20.31
N LEU A 229 -16.27 -1.16 21.41
CA LEU A 229 -16.43 -2.56 21.75
C LEU A 229 -17.89 -2.81 22.20
N PRO A 230 -18.49 -3.97 21.87
CA PRO A 230 -19.83 -4.31 22.31
C PRO A 230 -19.98 -4.28 23.84
N PRO A 231 -21.15 -3.94 24.38
CA PRO A 231 -21.36 -3.87 25.83
C PRO A 231 -21.14 -5.23 26.50
N GLY A 232 -20.46 -5.23 27.65
CA GLY A 232 -20.20 -6.44 28.43
C GLY A 232 -19.11 -7.38 27.87
N THR A 233 -18.42 -7.03 26.78
CA THR A 233 -17.35 -7.86 26.20
C THR A 233 -15.94 -7.42 26.58
N TRP A 234 -15.81 -6.36 27.39
CA TRP A 234 -14.53 -5.70 27.64
C TRP A 234 -14.33 -5.29 29.10
N THR A 235 -13.06 -5.07 29.46
CA THR A 235 -12.63 -4.47 30.73
C THR A 235 -11.54 -3.46 30.44
N HIS A 236 -11.67 -2.24 30.94
CA HIS A 236 -10.62 -1.21 30.81
C HIS A 236 -9.42 -1.60 31.68
N THR A 237 -8.24 -1.72 31.07
CA THR A 237 -7.03 -2.27 31.72
C THR A 237 -5.87 -1.28 31.81
N SER A 238 -5.77 -0.31 30.90
CA SER A 238 -4.70 0.70 30.96
C SER A 238 -5.14 2.06 30.44
N ASN A 239 -4.80 3.10 31.19
CA ASN A 239 -5.01 4.49 30.81
C ASN A 239 -3.96 5.01 29.81
N PHE A 240 -4.29 6.12 29.17
CA PHE A 240 -3.35 7.00 28.48
C PHE A 240 -2.32 7.60 29.45
N GLY A 241 -1.12 7.91 28.94
CA GLY A 241 -0.12 8.71 29.66
C GLY A 241 1.25 8.04 29.81
N MET A 242 2.16 8.73 30.51
CA MET A 242 3.54 8.26 30.68
C MET A 242 3.60 7.06 31.61
N ARG A 243 3.98 5.89 31.08
CA ARG A 243 4.15 4.65 31.86
C ARG A 243 5.42 3.91 31.47
N VAL A 244 5.85 2.99 32.33
CA VAL A 244 6.86 2.00 31.95
C VAL A 244 6.18 1.00 31.03
N ASN A 245 6.67 0.87 29.80
CA ASN A 245 6.11 -0.06 28.83
C ASN A 245 6.31 -1.50 29.33
N PRO A 246 5.23 -2.31 29.43
CA PRO A 246 5.31 -3.63 30.04
C PRO A 246 6.09 -4.66 29.20
N VAL A 247 6.27 -4.40 27.90
CA VAL A 247 7.01 -5.28 26.98
C VAL A 247 8.49 -4.90 26.94
N THR A 248 8.81 -3.59 26.87
CA THR A 248 10.19 -3.12 26.68
C THR A 248 10.88 -2.65 27.96
N GLY A 249 10.14 -2.42 29.04
CA GLY A 249 10.67 -1.89 30.32
C GLY A 249 11.06 -0.42 30.29
N ILE A 250 10.82 0.30 29.17
CA ILE A 250 11.21 1.70 28.99
C ILE A 250 10.05 2.63 29.33
N ARG A 251 10.32 3.73 30.05
CA ARG A 251 9.32 4.77 30.31
C ARG A 251 8.99 5.54 29.02
N ARG A 252 7.79 5.36 28.49
CA ARG A 252 7.30 5.99 27.25
C ARG A 252 5.84 6.42 27.40
N LEU A 253 5.42 7.37 26.56
CA LEU A 253 4.01 7.70 26.42
C LEU A 253 3.24 6.48 25.91
N HIS A 254 2.17 6.14 26.62
CA HIS A 254 1.09 5.31 26.12
C HIS A 254 0.07 6.24 25.46
N ALA A 255 0.04 6.25 24.12
CA ALA A 255 -0.71 7.21 23.33
C ALA A 255 -2.20 6.86 23.18
N GLY A 256 -2.68 5.83 23.89
CA GLY A 256 -4.06 5.37 23.84
C GLY A 256 -4.54 4.79 25.16
N ALA A 257 -5.73 4.20 25.14
CA ALA A 257 -6.32 3.42 26.23
C ALA A 257 -6.46 1.95 25.81
N ASP A 258 -6.23 1.04 26.75
CA ASP A 258 -6.29 -0.41 26.52
C ASP A 258 -7.55 -1.01 27.14
N TYR A 259 -8.26 -1.80 26.35
CA TYR A 259 -9.49 -2.51 26.75
C TYR A 259 -9.33 -4.00 26.48
N ALA A 260 -9.13 -4.80 27.54
CA ALA A 260 -9.04 -6.25 27.41
C ALA A 260 -10.39 -6.83 26.98
N ALA A 261 -10.34 -7.70 25.98
CA ALA A 261 -11.51 -8.39 25.41
C ALA A 261 -11.05 -9.71 24.80
N ALA A 262 -11.97 -10.68 24.64
CA ALA A 262 -11.62 -11.98 24.05
C ALA A 262 -11.16 -11.82 22.59
N PRO A 263 -10.21 -12.64 22.09
CA PRO A 263 -9.87 -12.67 20.66
C PRO A 263 -11.11 -12.87 19.80
N GLY A 264 -11.21 -12.13 18.70
CA GLY A 264 -12.39 -12.17 17.81
C GLY A 264 -13.55 -11.27 18.27
N THR A 265 -13.46 -10.60 19.43
CA THR A 265 -14.47 -9.61 19.82
C THR A 265 -14.56 -8.52 18.75
N PRO A 266 -15.76 -8.15 18.26
CA PRO A 266 -15.92 -7.08 17.27
C PRO A 266 -15.32 -5.76 17.75
N ILE A 267 -14.60 -5.09 16.85
CA ILE A 267 -14.18 -3.70 17.01
C ILE A 267 -15.09 -2.85 16.13
N LEU A 268 -15.69 -1.83 16.73
CA LEU A 268 -16.67 -0.94 16.10
C LEU A 268 -16.04 0.43 15.80
N ALA A 269 -16.41 1.04 14.68
CA ALA A 269 -16.05 2.42 14.39
C ALA A 269 -16.68 3.36 15.42
N VAL A 270 -15.86 4.21 16.03
CA VAL A 270 -16.27 5.17 17.07
C VAL A 270 -17.30 6.18 16.55
N ALA A 271 -17.22 6.53 15.28
CA ALA A 271 -18.02 7.57 14.64
C ALA A 271 -18.11 7.26 13.15
N ASP A 272 -19.06 7.88 12.44
CA ASP A 272 -19.04 7.89 10.98
C ASP A 272 -17.70 8.47 10.50
N GLY A 273 -17.14 7.92 9.44
CA GLY A 273 -15.82 8.32 8.99
C GLY A 273 -15.33 7.59 7.76
N ARG A 274 -14.09 7.88 7.41
CA ARG A 274 -13.38 7.26 6.28
C ARG A 274 -12.14 6.56 6.79
N VAL A 275 -11.97 5.29 6.40
CA VAL A 275 -10.76 4.54 6.71
C VAL A 275 -9.58 5.16 5.95
N LEU A 276 -8.53 5.57 6.66
CA LEU A 276 -7.31 6.15 6.07
C LEU A 276 -6.31 5.07 5.67
N THR A 277 -6.03 4.14 6.59
CA THR A 277 -5.07 3.06 6.37
C THR A 277 -5.44 1.83 7.20
N VAL A 278 -5.00 0.66 6.73
CA VAL A 278 -5.12 -0.63 7.41
C VAL A 278 -3.84 -1.43 7.22
N GLY A 279 -3.46 -2.24 8.20
CA GLY A 279 -2.33 -3.18 8.08
C GLY A 279 -1.34 -3.13 9.25
N PRO A 280 -0.15 -3.73 9.13
CA PRO A 280 0.83 -3.77 10.22
C PRO A 280 1.54 -2.42 10.42
N ARG A 281 1.63 -1.94 11.67
CA ARG A 281 2.37 -0.71 12.04
C ARG A 281 3.14 -0.87 13.35
N GLY A 282 4.38 -1.33 13.24
CA GLY A 282 5.32 -1.40 14.36
C GLY A 282 4.70 -2.01 15.63
N GLY A 283 4.78 -1.27 16.74
CA GLY A 283 4.25 -1.72 18.02
C GLY A 283 2.73 -1.93 18.08
N LEU A 284 1.94 -1.28 17.21
CA LEU A 284 0.49 -1.46 17.15
C LEU A 284 0.08 -2.80 16.55
N GLY A 285 0.99 -3.53 15.90
CA GLY A 285 0.61 -4.71 15.14
C GLY A 285 -0.33 -4.33 13.98
N ASN A 286 -1.31 -5.17 13.70
CA ASN A 286 -2.35 -4.82 12.73
C ASN A 286 -3.22 -3.69 13.30
N HIS A 287 -3.41 -2.64 12.50
CA HIS A 287 -4.16 -1.45 12.90
C HIS A 287 -5.14 -1.00 11.81
N ILE A 288 -6.09 -0.17 12.22
CA ILE A 288 -6.99 0.60 11.36
C ILE A 288 -6.92 2.06 11.81
N GLU A 289 -6.82 3.00 10.88
CA GLU A 289 -7.00 4.44 11.15
C GLU A 289 -8.27 4.94 10.46
N VAL A 290 -9.10 5.69 11.16
CA VAL A 290 -10.34 6.26 10.61
C VAL A 290 -10.37 7.77 10.86
N GLU A 291 -10.55 8.55 9.79
CA GLU A 291 -10.81 9.99 9.86
C GLU A 291 -12.30 10.25 10.02
N HIS A 292 -12.63 11.09 10.99
CA HIS A 292 -13.97 11.54 11.29
C HIS A 292 -14.06 13.05 11.14
N THR A 293 -15.26 13.54 10.81
CA THR A 293 -15.64 14.94 11.02
C THR A 293 -16.65 14.99 12.16
N ILE A 294 -16.21 15.43 13.33
CA ILE A 294 -17.01 15.47 14.56
C ILE A 294 -17.18 16.95 14.95
N ASN A 295 -18.42 17.43 14.97
CA ASN A 295 -18.74 18.83 15.24
C ASN A 295 -17.93 19.82 14.37
N GLY A 296 -17.74 19.51 13.09
CA GLY A 296 -16.97 20.31 12.13
C GLY A 296 -15.44 20.25 12.30
N ALA A 297 -14.93 19.46 13.26
CA ALA A 297 -13.51 19.26 13.46
C ALA A 297 -13.05 17.88 12.97
N THR A 298 -11.86 17.84 12.34
CA THR A 298 -11.21 16.57 11.98
C THR A 298 -10.69 15.87 13.23
N VAL A 299 -11.02 14.59 13.38
CA VAL A 299 -10.49 13.70 14.42
C VAL A 299 -10.11 12.38 13.78
N VAL A 300 -8.93 11.85 14.08
CA VAL A 300 -8.55 10.49 13.67
C VAL A 300 -8.58 9.56 14.87
N THR A 301 -9.19 8.39 14.72
CA THR A 301 -9.10 7.29 15.69
C THR A 301 -8.22 6.18 15.15
N ILE A 302 -7.41 5.57 16.02
CA ILE A 302 -6.52 4.46 15.67
C ILE A 302 -6.89 3.25 16.53
N TYR A 303 -7.10 2.11 15.89
CA TYR A 303 -7.44 0.83 16.51
C TYR A 303 -6.26 -0.10 16.33
N GLY A 304 -5.60 -0.53 17.41
CA GLY A 304 -4.41 -1.37 17.38
C GLY A 304 -4.64 -2.81 17.86
N HIS A 305 -3.64 -3.65 17.62
CA HIS A 305 -3.53 -5.06 18.02
C HIS A 305 -4.57 -5.99 17.38
N LEU A 306 -5.10 -5.64 16.20
CA LEU A 306 -6.12 -6.44 15.53
C LEU A 306 -5.63 -7.86 15.23
N ARG A 307 -6.54 -8.83 15.24
CA ARG A 307 -6.25 -10.23 14.92
C ARG A 307 -5.77 -10.37 13.46
N ASP A 308 -4.85 -11.30 13.20
CA ASP A 308 -4.49 -11.67 11.83
C ASP A 308 -5.72 -12.17 11.06
N GLY A 309 -5.98 -11.57 9.89
CA GLY A 309 -7.19 -11.84 9.11
C GLY A 309 -8.49 -11.29 9.70
N GLY A 310 -8.42 -10.48 10.77
CA GLY A 310 -9.58 -9.89 11.47
C GLY A 310 -9.86 -8.43 11.10
N ILE A 311 -9.32 -7.93 9.98
CA ILE A 311 -9.64 -6.59 9.45
C ILE A 311 -10.76 -6.76 8.42
N HIS A 312 -11.87 -6.03 8.60
CA HIS A 312 -13.10 -6.17 7.79
C HIS A 312 -13.34 -4.99 6.85
N VAL A 313 -12.39 -4.04 6.80
CA VAL A 313 -12.44 -2.84 5.97
C VAL A 313 -11.12 -2.63 5.23
N THR A 314 -11.15 -1.81 4.19
CA THR A 314 -9.99 -1.38 3.42
C THR A 314 -9.85 0.13 3.43
N ALA A 315 -8.64 0.62 3.16
CA ALA A 315 -8.40 2.06 3.04
C ALA A 315 -9.37 2.69 2.03
N GLY A 316 -10.00 3.79 2.45
CA GLY A 316 -11.00 4.52 1.68
C GLY A 316 -12.46 4.19 2.00
N ASP A 317 -12.75 3.08 2.67
CA ASP A 317 -14.12 2.70 3.04
C ASP A 317 -14.79 3.79 3.90
N ILE A 318 -16.06 4.06 3.62
CA ILE A 318 -16.91 4.87 4.51
C ILE A 318 -17.52 3.94 5.54
N VAL A 319 -17.30 4.25 6.80
CA VAL A 319 -17.83 3.50 7.93
C VAL A 319 -18.86 4.34 8.67
N ARG A 320 -19.85 3.66 9.26
CA ARG A 320 -20.81 4.29 10.16
C ARG A 320 -20.43 4.07 11.62
N ALA A 321 -20.82 4.99 12.50
CA ALA A 321 -20.71 4.81 13.94
C ALA A 321 -21.34 3.46 14.34
N GLY A 322 -20.59 2.63 15.10
CA GLY A 322 -21.03 1.29 15.50
C GLY A 322 -20.86 0.20 14.43
N GLN A 323 -20.43 0.52 13.21
CA GLN A 323 -20.11 -0.50 12.19
C GLN A 323 -18.90 -1.32 12.62
N GLN A 324 -18.99 -2.64 12.50
CA GLN A 324 -17.84 -3.51 12.74
C GLN A 324 -16.77 -3.28 11.67
N ILE A 325 -15.56 -2.95 12.10
CA ILE A 325 -14.40 -2.68 11.24
C ILE A 325 -13.28 -3.72 11.41
N GLY A 326 -13.30 -4.46 12.52
CA GLY A 326 -12.33 -5.53 12.74
C GLY A 326 -12.62 -6.37 13.96
N GLU A 327 -11.59 -7.08 14.42
CA GLU A 327 -11.63 -8.01 15.54
C GLU A 327 -10.44 -7.83 16.48
N VAL A 328 -10.71 -7.89 17.78
CA VAL A 328 -9.69 -7.88 18.84
C VAL A 328 -8.72 -9.04 18.63
N GLY A 329 -7.43 -8.74 18.67
CA GLY A 329 -6.34 -9.70 18.61
C GLY A 329 -5.26 -9.37 19.63
N SER A 330 -4.03 -9.80 19.31
CA SER A 330 -2.86 -9.57 20.15
C SER A 330 -1.59 -9.39 19.30
N THR A 331 -1.73 -8.83 18.09
CA THR A 331 -0.60 -8.62 17.17
C THR A 331 0.28 -7.45 17.60
N GLY A 332 1.55 -7.43 17.19
CA GLY A 332 2.49 -6.39 17.58
C GLY A 332 2.94 -6.51 19.04
N ASN A 333 3.21 -5.38 19.69
CA ASN A 333 3.72 -5.33 21.06
C ASN A 333 2.57 -5.39 22.07
N SER A 334 1.96 -6.57 22.21
CA SER A 334 0.85 -6.82 23.13
C SER A 334 1.18 -7.93 24.12
N THR A 335 0.73 -7.79 25.38
CA THR A 335 0.87 -8.82 26.43
C THR A 335 -0.30 -9.81 26.47
N GLY A 336 -1.38 -9.54 25.72
CA GLY A 336 -2.55 -10.38 25.64
C GLY A 336 -3.69 -9.69 24.88
N PRO A 337 -4.79 -10.39 24.56
CA PRO A 337 -5.84 -9.85 23.69
C PRO A 337 -6.52 -8.59 24.24
N HIS A 338 -6.44 -7.49 23.50
CA HIS A 338 -7.07 -6.21 23.85
C HIS A 338 -7.19 -5.29 22.63
N LEU A 339 -8.10 -4.31 22.72
CA LEU A 339 -8.10 -3.15 21.84
C LEU A 339 -7.21 -2.06 22.43
N HIS A 340 -6.27 -1.55 21.64
CA HIS A 340 -5.58 -0.29 21.90
C HIS A 340 -6.24 0.82 21.07
N LEU A 341 -6.77 1.85 21.72
CA LEU A 341 -7.47 2.96 21.05
C LEU A 341 -6.70 4.26 21.23
N GLU A 342 -6.31 4.92 20.14
CA GLU A 342 -5.79 6.30 20.15
C GLU A 342 -6.80 7.28 19.54
N VAL A 343 -6.77 8.54 20.00
CA VAL A 343 -7.62 9.64 19.50
C VAL A 343 -6.74 10.85 19.20
N HIS A 344 -6.80 11.36 17.97
CA HIS A 344 -5.95 12.45 17.46
C HIS A 344 -6.81 13.59 16.87
N PRO A 345 -7.14 14.62 17.67
CA PRO A 345 -7.78 15.83 17.16
C PRO A 345 -6.83 16.56 16.20
N GLY A 346 -7.31 16.91 15.00
CA GLY A 346 -6.50 17.58 13.97
C GLY A 346 -5.79 16.66 12.99
N GLY A 347 -6.00 15.34 13.06
CA GLY A 347 -5.50 14.36 12.08
C GLY A 347 -4.47 13.38 12.63
N ALA A 348 -4.11 12.35 11.85
CA ALA A 348 -3.29 11.22 12.30
C ALA A 348 -1.88 11.60 12.80
N SER A 349 -1.33 12.73 12.33
CA SER A 349 -0.03 13.24 12.78
C SER A 349 -0.11 14.20 13.98
N ALA A 350 -1.32 14.54 14.44
CA ALA A 350 -1.52 15.38 15.61
C ALA A 350 -1.23 14.60 16.91
N ALA A 351 -1.04 15.34 18.01
CA ALA A 351 -0.81 14.72 19.31
C ALA A 351 -2.03 13.91 19.76
N ALA A 352 -1.79 12.69 20.26
CA ALA A 352 -2.84 11.89 20.88
C ALA A 352 -3.33 12.52 22.19
N ILE A 353 -4.62 12.40 22.45
CA ILE A 353 -5.26 12.77 23.72
C ILE A 353 -5.75 11.52 24.45
N ASP A 354 -6.11 11.67 25.73
CA ASP A 354 -6.72 10.59 26.50
C ASP A 354 -8.10 10.22 25.92
N PRO A 355 -8.29 8.99 25.42
CA PRO A 355 -9.57 8.56 24.85
C PRO A 355 -10.70 8.49 25.88
N VAL A 356 -10.40 8.21 27.16
CA VAL A 356 -11.41 7.98 28.20
C VAL A 356 -12.26 9.23 28.48
N PRO A 357 -11.68 10.40 28.82
CA PRO A 357 -12.46 11.62 29.01
C PRO A 357 -13.06 12.12 27.69
N TRP A 358 -12.41 11.86 26.55
CA TRP A 358 -12.95 12.24 25.24
C TRP A 358 -14.24 11.48 24.90
N LEU A 359 -14.25 10.14 25.04
CA LEU A 359 -15.45 9.31 24.86
C LEU A 359 -16.54 9.67 25.87
N THR A 360 -16.18 9.96 27.11
CA THR A 360 -17.13 10.36 28.17
C THR A 360 -17.78 11.71 27.86
N ALA A 361 -17.00 12.72 27.48
CA ALA A 361 -17.50 14.05 27.14
C ALA A 361 -18.39 14.04 25.89
N ALA A 362 -18.11 13.12 24.97
CA ALA A 362 -18.89 12.86 23.77
C ALA A 362 -20.24 12.16 24.03
N GLY A 363 -20.47 11.65 25.24
CA GLY A 363 -21.67 10.87 25.56
C GLY A 363 -21.71 9.52 24.83
N ALA A 364 -20.55 8.87 24.66
CA ALA A 364 -20.45 7.63 23.90
C ALA A 364 -21.46 6.58 24.38
N THR A 365 -22.36 6.15 23.50
CA THR A 365 -23.39 5.17 23.85
C THR A 365 -22.94 3.75 23.54
N ASP A 366 -23.32 2.83 24.41
CA ASP A 366 -23.21 1.39 24.20
C ASP A 366 -24.10 0.95 23.03
N THR A 367 -23.54 0.27 22.02
CA THR A 367 -24.32 -0.23 20.87
C THR A 367 -25.17 -1.42 21.31
N THR A 368 -26.50 -1.32 21.20
CA THR A 368 -27.39 -2.47 21.41
C THR A 368 -27.23 -3.49 20.27
N THR A 369 -27.34 -4.78 20.60
CA THR A 369 -27.06 -5.91 19.70
C THR A 369 -27.87 -5.90 18.39
N GLU A 370 -28.97 -5.13 18.30
CA GLU A 370 -29.78 -4.96 17.08
C GLU A 370 -29.12 -4.13 15.96
N THR A 371 -28.00 -3.43 16.23
CA THR A 371 -27.40 -2.47 15.27
C THR A 371 -26.10 -2.94 14.60
N LEU A 372 -25.71 -4.21 14.77
CA LEU A 372 -24.57 -4.81 14.08
C LEU A 372 -24.92 -5.04 12.61
N LEU A 373 -24.88 -3.98 11.79
CA LEU A 373 -25.06 -4.07 10.35
C LEU A 373 -23.83 -4.76 9.75
N PRO A 374 -23.98 -5.92 9.07
CA PRO A 374 -22.89 -6.50 8.31
C PRO A 374 -22.52 -5.59 7.14
N ALA A 375 -21.23 -5.53 6.81
CA ALA A 375 -20.75 -4.84 5.62
C ALA A 375 -21.31 -5.53 4.37
N GLY A 376 -22.28 -4.90 3.70
CA GLY A 376 -22.79 -5.43 2.43
C GLY A 376 -24.07 -4.77 1.91
N CYS A 377 -23.90 -4.03 0.82
CA CYS A 377 -24.91 -3.59 -0.16
C CYS A 377 -25.87 -2.46 0.24
N SER A 378 -25.77 -1.34 -0.47
CA SER A 378 -26.90 -0.44 -0.74
C SER A 378 -27.10 -0.37 -2.25
N ALA A 379 -28.39 -0.35 -2.63
CA ALA A 379 -28.92 -0.49 -3.99
C ALA A 379 -28.54 0.63 -4.96
#